data_AF-A0A9W9KSI0-F1
#
_entry.id   AF-A0A9W9KSI0-F1
#
_cell.length_a   1.000
_cell.length_b   1.000
_cell.length_c   1.000
_cell.angle_alpha   90.00
_cell.angle_beta   90.00
_cell.angle_gamma   90.00
#
_symmetry.space_group_name_H-M   'P 1'
#
loop_
_entity.id
_entity.type
_entity.pdbx_description
1 polymer ?
#
loop_
_entity_poly.entity_id
_entity_poly.type
_entity_poly.pdbx_seq_one_letter_code
_entity_poly.pdbx_strand_id
1 'polypeptide(L)'
;MPSAALDMGFLAQIHPSSDQRVTSNSEIDQQSGKTGAPPQEGALKCRWEGCQYVGTFGRSTELKRHVETQHISPNSFKCAVPECGKSYNREDNLNSHVWRVHGSKV
;
A
#
# COMPACT_ATOMS: atom_id res chain seq x y z
N MET A 1 -47.39 6.96 46.34
CA MET A 1 -47.49 5.52 46.72
C MET A 1 -48.98 5.22 46.94
N PRO A 2 -49.54 4.06 46.56
CA PRO A 2 -48.96 2.77 46.13
C PRO A 2 -49.37 2.43 44.66
N SER A 3 -49.07 1.32 43.99
CA SER A 3 -48.97 -0.07 44.41
C SER A 3 -48.24 -0.88 43.35
N ALA A 4 -47.38 -1.78 43.82
CA ALA A 4 -46.68 -2.77 43.01
C ALA A 4 -47.62 -3.89 42.54
N ALA A 5 -47.32 -4.46 41.38
CA ALA A 5 -47.67 -5.84 41.06
C ALA A 5 -46.57 -6.44 40.17
N LEU A 6 -45.94 -7.50 40.69
CA LEU A 6 -45.06 -8.40 39.98
C LEU A 6 -45.85 -9.15 38.89
N ASP A 7 -45.31 -9.23 37.69
CA ASP A 7 -45.72 -10.24 36.71
C ASP A 7 -44.55 -11.18 36.43
N MET A 8 -44.73 -12.42 36.85
CA MET A 8 -43.81 -13.54 36.64
C MET A 8 -44.28 -14.34 35.44
N GLY A 9 -43.55 -14.21 34.33
CA GLY A 9 -43.23 -15.35 33.48
C GLY A 9 -43.98 -15.43 32.16
N PHE A 10 -43.21 -15.48 31.07
CA PHE A 10 -43.39 -16.50 30.04
C PHE A 10 -42.10 -16.66 29.24
N LEU A 11 -41.44 -17.80 29.41
CA LEU A 11 -40.36 -18.27 28.55
C LEU A 11 -40.90 -18.49 27.14
N ALA A 12 -40.63 -17.57 26.22
CA ALA A 12 -40.87 -17.75 24.79
C ALA A 12 -39.53 -17.88 24.07
N GLN A 13 -39.23 -19.13 23.69
CA GLN A 13 -38.07 -19.51 22.92
C GLN A 13 -38.54 -19.75 21.48
N ILE A 14 -38.35 -18.80 20.56
CA ILE A 14 -38.49 -19.02 19.12
C ILE A 14 -37.46 -18.15 18.37
N HIS A 15 -36.51 -18.82 17.73
CA HIS A 15 -35.67 -18.27 16.67
C HIS A 15 -36.50 -18.19 15.38
N PRO A 16 -36.40 -17.12 14.58
CA PRO A 16 -35.96 -17.36 13.20
C PRO A 16 -35.13 -16.22 12.56
N SER A 17 -34.12 -16.68 11.82
CA SER A 17 -33.50 -16.19 10.58
C SER A 17 -33.71 -14.79 10.02
N SER A 18 -32.59 -14.32 9.45
CA SER A 18 -32.42 -13.46 8.27
C SER A 18 -32.32 -11.96 8.49
N ASP A 19 -31.07 -11.48 8.54
CA ASP A 19 -30.71 -10.32 7.73
C ASP A 19 -29.27 -10.46 7.19
N GLN A 20 -29.20 -10.35 5.88
CA GLN A 20 -28.07 -10.60 5.03
C GLN A 20 -27.42 -9.25 4.73
N ARG A 21 -26.14 -9.06 5.09
CA ARG A 21 -25.34 -7.96 4.54
C ARG A 21 -23.85 -8.26 4.58
N VAL A 22 -23.42 -8.78 3.44
CA VAL A 22 -22.18 -8.48 2.71
C VAL A 22 -21.12 -7.72 3.51
N THR A 23 -20.02 -8.40 3.83
CA THR A 23 -18.70 -7.74 3.91
C THR A 23 -17.71 -8.53 3.07
N SER A 24 -17.49 -7.99 1.88
CA SER A 24 -16.22 -7.92 1.16
C SER A 24 -15.26 -9.11 1.26
N ASN A 25 -15.25 -9.93 0.21
CA ASN A 25 -14.04 -10.62 -0.22
C ASN A 25 -12.98 -9.56 -0.55
N SER A 26 -11.85 -9.63 0.14
CA SER A 26 -10.56 -9.22 -0.42
C SER A 26 -9.53 -10.13 0.23
N GLU A 27 -9.45 -11.33 -0.30
CA GLU A 27 -8.33 -12.25 -0.13
C GLU A 27 -7.05 -11.50 -0.50
N ILE A 28 -6.29 -11.13 0.52
CA ILE A 28 -4.98 -10.54 0.34
C ILE A 28 -4.01 -11.70 0.10
N ASP A 29 -4.05 -12.26 -1.11
CA ASP A 29 -3.02 -13.15 -1.62
C ASP A 29 -1.77 -12.32 -1.87
N GLN A 30 -0.85 -12.32 -0.90
CA GLN A 30 0.52 -11.89 -1.10
C GLN A 30 1.40 -13.12 -1.13
N GLN A 31 1.07 -14.05 -2.03
CA GLN A 31 1.99 -15.10 -2.43
C GLN A 31 3.15 -14.44 -3.17
N SER A 32 4.26 -14.19 -2.46
CA SER A 32 5.60 -14.08 -3.07
C SER A 32 5.99 -15.45 -3.64
N GLY A 33 5.32 -15.83 -4.73
CA GLY A 33 5.62 -16.98 -5.55
C GLY A 33 6.58 -16.56 -6.65
N LYS A 34 7.82 -17.02 -6.55
CA LYS A 34 8.77 -17.04 -7.66
C LYS A 34 8.24 -18.02 -8.72
N THR A 35 7.41 -17.55 -9.66
CA THR A 35 7.08 -18.31 -10.85
C THR A 35 7.84 -17.70 -12.04
N GLY A 36 8.75 -18.50 -12.58
CA GLY A 36 9.43 -18.22 -13.83
C GLY A 36 8.42 -18.21 -14.97
N ALA A 37 8.06 -17.01 -15.44
CA ALA A 37 7.37 -16.83 -16.70
C ALA A 37 8.41 -16.85 -17.86
N PRO A 38 8.03 -17.26 -19.08
CA PRO A 38 8.95 -17.39 -20.20
C PRO A 38 9.51 -16.00 -20.59
N PRO A 39 10.73 -15.88 -21.12
CA PRO A 39 11.27 -14.61 -21.60
C PRO A 39 10.41 -14.13 -22.76
N GLN A 40 9.51 -13.18 -22.49
CA GLN A 40 8.79 -12.50 -23.57
C GLN A 40 9.78 -11.49 -24.16
N GLU A 41 10.24 -11.75 -25.38
CA GLU A 41 11.09 -10.86 -26.19
C GLU A 41 10.44 -9.47 -26.31
N GLY A 42 10.85 -8.56 -25.41
CA GLY A 42 10.19 -7.26 -25.26
C GLY A 42 10.91 -6.39 -24.24
N ALA A 43 12.20 -6.15 -24.46
CA ALA A 43 13.04 -5.37 -23.57
C ALA A 43 12.42 -3.96 -23.34
N LEU A 44 12.04 -3.68 -22.10
CA LEU A 44 11.36 -2.43 -21.75
C LEU A 44 12.41 -1.33 -21.61
N LYS A 45 12.51 -0.43 -22.59
CA LYS A 45 13.44 0.71 -22.57
C LYS A 45 12.74 2.02 -22.20
N CYS A 46 13.48 2.89 -21.52
CA CYS A 46 13.05 4.28 -21.35
C CYS A 46 13.11 5.02 -22.69
N ARG A 47 12.05 5.75 -23.02
CA ARG A 47 11.91 6.53 -24.26
C ARG A 47 11.86 8.04 -24.01
N TRP A 48 12.17 8.44 -22.78
CA TRP A 48 12.14 9.84 -22.38
C TRP A 48 13.28 10.61 -23.06
N GLU A 49 13.00 11.82 -23.55
CA GLU A 49 13.97 12.62 -24.28
C GLU A 49 15.12 13.04 -23.35
N GLY A 50 16.36 12.81 -23.80
CA GLY A 50 17.56 13.10 -22.99
C GLY A 50 17.84 12.10 -21.87
N CYS A 51 17.07 11.01 -21.75
CA CYS A 51 17.35 9.96 -20.77
C CYS A 51 18.73 9.33 -21.03
N GLN A 52 19.61 9.39 -20.02
CA GLN A 52 20.95 8.82 -20.09
C GLN A 52 20.99 7.30 -19.83
N TYR A 53 19.85 6.70 -19.47
CA TYR A 53 19.78 5.27 -19.20
C TYR A 53 19.63 4.47 -20.51
N VAL A 54 20.70 3.78 -20.89
CA VAL A 54 20.79 2.97 -22.12
C VAL A 54 20.38 1.50 -21.94
N GLY A 55 20.06 1.09 -20.70
CA GLY A 55 19.68 -0.28 -20.37
C GLY A 55 18.20 -0.59 -20.64
N THR A 56 17.84 -1.85 -20.38
CA THR A 56 16.47 -2.35 -20.50
C THR A 56 15.99 -2.93 -19.19
N PHE A 57 14.73 -2.66 -18.84
CA PHE A 57 14.07 -3.16 -17.66
C PHE A 57 13.45 -4.53 -17.93
N GLY A 58 13.58 -5.44 -16.96
CA GLY A 58 12.92 -6.75 -17.01
C GLY A 58 11.43 -6.70 -16.65
N ARG A 59 10.97 -5.61 -16.01
CA ARG A 59 9.56 -5.45 -15.58
C ARG A 59 9.06 -4.03 -15.82
N SER A 60 7.76 -3.92 -16.12
CA SER A 60 7.08 -2.64 -16.30
C SER A 60 7.12 -1.76 -15.04
N THR A 61 7.07 -2.36 -13.86
CA THR A 61 7.17 -1.64 -12.58
C THR A 61 8.52 -0.93 -12.44
N GLU A 62 9.60 -1.55 -12.91
CA GLU A 62 10.95 -0.98 -12.83
C GLU A 62 11.10 0.20 -13.80
N LEU A 63 10.58 0.07 -15.02
CA LEU A 63 10.52 1.18 -16.00
C LEU A 63 9.65 2.33 -15.48
N LYS A 64 8.46 2.05 -14.94
CA LYS A 64 7.56 3.08 -14.38
C LYS A 64 8.26 3.86 -13.27
N ARG A 65 8.88 3.15 -12.32
CA ARG A 65 9.66 3.77 -11.24
C ARG A 65 10.82 4.59 -11.79
N HIS A 66 11.55 4.10 -12.80
CA HIS A 66 12.60 4.88 -13.44
C HIS A 66 12.05 6.22 -13.98
N VAL A 67 10.94 6.18 -14.71
CA VAL A 67 10.34 7.40 -15.28
C VAL A 67 9.88 8.37 -14.21
N GLU A 68 9.17 7.87 -13.19
CA GLU A 68 8.70 8.69 -12.06
C GLU A 68 9.85 9.42 -11.37
N THR A 69 10.91 8.67 -11.04
CA THR A 69 12.00 9.15 -10.17
C THR A 69 13.09 9.92 -10.89
N GLN A 70 13.22 9.77 -12.20
CA GLN A 70 14.25 10.45 -13.00
C GLN A 70 13.68 11.60 -13.82
N HIS A 71 12.41 11.53 -14.21
CA HIS A 71 11.86 12.45 -15.20
C HIS A 71 10.66 13.27 -14.72
N ILE A 72 9.75 12.67 -13.94
CA ILE A 72 8.52 13.36 -13.50
C ILE A 72 8.75 14.14 -12.21
N SER A 73 9.27 13.45 -11.19
CA SER A 73 9.38 13.98 -9.84
C SER A 73 10.71 13.57 -9.20
N PRO A 74 11.85 14.01 -9.77
CA PRO A 74 13.14 13.78 -9.14
C PRO A 74 13.15 14.46 -7.77
N ASN A 75 13.50 13.69 -6.73
CA ASN A 75 13.65 14.16 -5.35
C ASN A 75 12.39 14.71 -4.67
N SER A 76 11.20 14.23 -5.05
CA SER A 76 9.93 14.71 -4.48
C SER A 76 9.70 14.35 -3.02
N PHE A 77 10.48 13.43 -2.44
CA PHE A 77 10.33 13.00 -1.06
C PHE A 77 11.35 13.72 -0.16
N LYS A 78 10.98 14.89 0.35
CA LYS A 78 11.79 15.67 1.30
C LYS A 78 11.58 15.18 2.73
N CYS A 79 12.65 15.13 3.50
CA CYS A 79 12.57 14.87 4.93
C CYS A 79 11.86 16.03 5.63
N ALA A 80 10.79 15.72 6.37
CA ALA A 80 9.99 16.69 7.11
C ALA A 80 10.64 17.14 8.43
N VAL A 81 11.74 16.50 8.84
CA VAL A 81 12.44 16.84 10.09
C VAL A 81 13.15 18.19 9.91
N PRO A 82 12.91 19.17 10.81
CA PRO A 82 13.60 20.45 10.77
C PRO A 82 15.11 20.24 10.82
N GLU A 83 15.86 21.07 10.10
CA GLU A 83 17.34 21.03 10.01
C GLU A 83 17.95 19.85 9.21
N CYS A 84 17.17 18.85 8.78
CA CYS A 84 17.72 17.75 7.96
C CYS A 84 17.93 18.15 6.49
N GLY A 85 16.91 18.76 5.86
CA GLY A 85 16.97 19.26 4.48
C GLY A 85 17.20 18.20 3.39
N LYS A 86 17.27 16.91 3.72
CA LYS A 86 17.54 15.83 2.76
C LYS A 86 16.30 15.53 1.90
N SER A 87 16.54 15.21 0.63
CA SER A 87 15.50 14.82 -0.32
C SER A 87 15.86 13.52 -1.02
N TYR A 88 14.87 12.68 -1.25
CA TYR A 88 15.01 11.37 -1.87
C TYR A 88 14.10 11.26 -3.07
N ASN A 89 14.54 10.50 -4.06
CA ASN A 89 13.76 10.20 -5.25
C ASN A 89 12.72 9.09 -5.04
N ARG A 90 12.73 8.41 -3.89
CA ARG A 90 11.79 7.33 -3.54
C ARG A 90 11.37 7.43 -2.08
N GLU A 91 10.12 7.05 -1.82
CA GLU A 91 9.51 7.08 -0.49
C GLU A 91 10.16 6.11 0.50
N ASP A 92 10.46 4.87 0.10
CA ASP A 92 11.08 3.88 1.00
C ASP A 92 12.50 4.27 1.42
N ASN A 93 13.21 5.00 0.55
CA ASN A 93 14.51 5.59 0.88
C ASN A 93 14.36 6.70 1.91
N LEU A 94 13.34 7.57 1.75
CA LEU A 94 13.01 8.58 2.75
C LEU A 94 12.63 7.93 4.08
N ASN A 95 11.71 6.97 4.08
CA ASN A 95 11.28 6.29 5.30
C ASN A 95 12.44 5.58 6.01
N SER A 96 13.31 4.91 5.25
CA SER A 96 14.54 4.30 5.80
C SER A 96 15.47 5.34 6.40
N HIS A 97 15.60 6.51 5.76
CA HIS A 97 16.38 7.62 6.29
C HIS A 97 15.79 8.14 7.60
N VAL A 98 14.49 8.44 7.65
CA VAL A 98 13.86 8.98 8.87
C VAL A 98 13.97 7.96 10.01
N TRP A 99 13.74 6.68 9.75
CA TRP A 99 13.91 5.64 10.76
C TRP A 99 15.34 5.58 11.29
N ARG A 100 16.35 5.56 10.41
CA ARG A 100 17.77 5.37 10.80
C ARG A 100 18.42 6.61 11.40
N VAL A 101 18.04 7.81 10.92
CA VAL A 101 18.69 9.07 11.29
C VAL A 101 17.88 9.83 12.34
N HIS A 102 16.56 9.73 12.31
CA HIS A 102 15.66 10.48 13.19
C HIS A 102 14.88 9.58 14.17
N GLY A 103 15.06 8.26 14.10
CA GLY A 103 14.42 7.31 15.03
C GLY A 103 12.89 7.32 15.01
N SER A 104 12.29 7.93 13.98
CA SER A 104 10.85 8.21 13.91
C SER A 104 10.26 7.63 12.63
N LYS A 105 9.03 7.13 12.70
CA LYS A 105 8.22 6.85 11.51
C LYS A 105 7.35 8.08 11.28
N VAL A 106 7.42 8.67 10.08
CA VAL A 106 6.44 9.68 9.65
C VAL A 106 5.10 9.01 9.33
#